data_AF-A0A318D0W0-F1
#
_entry.id   AF-A0A318D0W0-F1
#
_cell.length_a   1.000
_cell.length_b   1.000
_cell.length_c   1.000
_cell.angle_alpha   90.00
_cell.angle_beta   90.00
_cell.angle_gamma   90.00
#
_symmetry.space_group_name_H-M   'P 1'
#
loop_
_entity.id
_entity.type
_entity.pdbx_description
1 polymer ?
#
loop_
_entity_poly.entity_id
_entity_poly.type
_entity_poly.pdbx_seq_one_letter_code
_entity_poly.pdbx_strand_id
1 'polypeptide(L)'
;MNFMCLSLRMGNKMFQRYQFMSNSELTKTQIVEKANDLLLLIENQKEFTKEETLTLAKLELIIESRLFQQDAEEKPEEYLIERFQERLYNFEREYPSLSSFIRRISNSLSNIGI
;
A
#
# COMPACT_ATOMS: atom_id res chain seq x y z
N MET A 1 9.45 -3.54 28.92
CA MET A 1 8.81 -2.66 27.93
C MET A 1 9.24 -1.22 28.19
N ASN A 2 9.90 -0.59 27.22
CA ASN A 2 9.65 0.81 26.82
C ASN A 2 10.58 1.18 25.65
N PHE A 3 10.09 0.94 24.43
CA PHE A 3 10.63 1.54 23.21
C PHE A 3 10.13 2.98 23.14
N MET A 4 10.83 3.87 23.83
CA MET A 4 10.55 5.31 23.82
C MET A 4 11.80 6.03 23.33
N CYS A 5 12.08 6.00 22.03
CA CYS A 5 13.10 6.88 21.42
C CYS A 5 13.04 7.03 19.89
N LEU A 6 11.86 6.96 19.26
CA LEU A 6 11.71 7.24 17.82
C LEU A 6 10.70 8.35 17.48
N SER A 7 10.01 8.92 18.46
CA SER A 7 8.94 9.92 18.24
C SER A 7 9.42 11.38 18.10
N LEU A 8 10.72 11.69 18.13
CA LEU A 8 11.19 13.08 18.22
C LEU A 8 11.90 13.66 16.99
N ARG A 9 12.05 12.92 15.88
CA ARG A 9 12.67 13.46 14.66
C ARG A 9 11.73 13.72 13.49
N MET A 10 10.48 13.26 13.56
CA MET A 10 9.48 13.46 12.50
C MET A 10 8.51 14.64 12.76
N GLY A 11 8.60 15.31 13.90
CA GLY A 11 7.65 16.37 14.27
C GLY A 11 7.82 17.71 13.53
N ASN A 12 9.00 18.01 12.97
CA ASN A 12 9.30 19.39 12.53
C ASN A 12 9.24 19.64 11.01
N LYS A 13 9.12 18.61 10.17
CA LYS A 13 8.94 18.80 8.71
C LYS A 13 7.49 18.77 8.25
N MET A 14 6.56 18.32 9.11
CA MET A 14 5.13 18.21 8.80
C MET A 14 4.40 19.57 8.78
N PHE A 15 4.95 20.61 9.41
CA PHE A 15 4.19 21.84 9.67
C PHE A 15 4.31 22.96 8.62
N GLN A 16 5.16 22.83 7.62
CA GLN A 16 5.38 23.91 6.63
C GLN A 16 4.76 23.69 5.25
N ARG A 17 4.00 22.60 5.03
CA ARG A 17 3.32 22.33 3.76
C ARG A 17 1.82 22.69 3.74
N TYR A 18 1.36 23.47 4.72
CA TYR A 18 -0.05 23.90 4.90
C TYR A 18 -0.56 24.98 3.92
N GLN A 19 0.08 25.21 2.76
CA GLN A 19 -0.25 26.37 1.91
C GLN A 19 -0.58 26.07 0.43
N PHE A 20 -1.06 24.87 0.12
CA PHE A 20 -1.65 24.59 -1.20
C PHE A 20 -2.95 23.78 -1.05
N MET A 21 -3.93 24.37 -0.35
CA MET A 21 -5.27 23.82 -0.20
C MET A 21 -6.15 24.19 -1.41
N SER A 22 -6.80 23.21 -2.05
CA SER A 22 -8.20 23.41 -2.49
C SER A 22 -8.90 22.17 -3.05
N ASN A 23 -8.22 21.09 -3.48
CA ASN A 23 -8.93 19.87 -3.94
C ASN A 23 -8.30 18.53 -3.52
N SER A 24 -7.00 18.50 -3.24
CA SER A 24 -6.29 17.26 -2.87
C SER A 24 -6.46 16.87 -1.40
N GLU A 25 -6.78 17.82 -0.52
CA GLU A 25 -6.97 17.53 0.90
C GLU A 25 -8.30 16.87 1.20
N LEU A 26 -9.41 17.29 0.58
CA LEU A 26 -10.71 16.62 0.75
C LEU A 26 -10.65 15.13 0.42
N THR A 27 -9.96 14.76 -0.67
CA THR A 27 -9.77 13.36 -1.07
C THR A 27 -8.79 12.62 -0.15
N LYS A 28 -7.71 13.27 0.30
CA LYS A 28 -6.78 12.68 1.28
C LYS A 28 -7.46 12.40 2.62
N THR A 29 -8.28 13.32 3.11
CA THR A 29 -9.03 13.16 4.37
C THR A 29 -10.03 12.00 4.25
N GLN A 30 -10.73 11.87 3.13
CA GLN A 30 -11.66 10.75 2.89
C GLN A 30 -10.98 9.37 2.82
N ILE A 31 -9.77 9.29 2.26
CA ILE A 31 -9.01 8.02 2.22
C ILE A 31 -8.59 7.61 3.63
N VAL A 32 -8.10 8.56 4.43
CA VAL A 32 -7.69 8.30 5.82
C VAL A 32 -8.89 7.86 6.66
N GLU A 33 -10.03 8.53 6.53
CA GLU A 33 -11.27 8.16 7.22
C GLU A 33 -11.70 6.73 6.88
N LYS A 34 -11.79 6.39 5.57
CA LYS A 34 -12.18 5.05 5.12
C LYS A 34 -11.20 3.96 5.54
N ALA A 35 -9.91 4.27 5.58
CA ALA A 35 -8.88 3.33 6.05
C ALA A 35 -9.05 3.05 7.54
N ASN A 36 -9.29 4.08 8.35
CA ASN A 36 -9.53 3.94 9.78
C ASN A 36 -10.81 3.14 10.07
N ASP A 37 -11.90 3.39 9.33
CA ASP A 37 -13.14 2.62 9.44
C ASP A 37 -12.92 1.14 9.11
N LEU A 38 -12.19 0.86 8.03
CA LEU A 38 -11.88 -0.50 7.63
C LEU A 38 -10.99 -1.22 8.67
N LEU A 39 -9.99 -0.54 9.23
CA LEU A 39 -9.14 -1.09 10.28
C LEU A 39 -9.97 -1.48 11.51
N LEU A 40 -10.86 -0.60 11.95
CA LEU A 40 -11.76 -0.89 13.08
C LEU A 40 -12.66 -2.09 12.80
N LEU A 41 -13.18 -2.25 11.58
CA LEU A 41 -13.98 -3.41 11.20
C LEU A 41 -13.15 -4.70 11.21
N ILE A 42 -11.94 -4.67 10.65
CA ILE A 42 -11.02 -5.82 10.61
C ILE A 42 -10.61 -6.25 12.02
N GLU A 43 -10.25 -5.31 12.90
CA GLU A 43 -9.83 -5.59 14.27
C GLU A 43 -10.93 -6.27 15.10
N ASN A 44 -12.19 -5.95 14.83
CA ASN A 44 -13.34 -6.50 15.55
C ASN A 44 -13.86 -7.81 14.94
N GLN A 45 -13.39 -8.19 13.74
CA GLN A 45 -13.86 -9.38 13.03
C GLN A 45 -12.96 -10.58 13.34
N LYS A 46 -13.58 -11.66 13.85
CA LYS A 46 -12.85 -12.88 14.26
C LYS A 46 -12.54 -13.83 13.10
N GLU A 47 -13.43 -13.89 12.11
CA GLU A 47 -13.29 -14.76 10.94
C GLU A 47 -13.72 -14.00 9.69
N PHE A 48 -12.98 -14.22 8.60
CA PHE A 48 -13.32 -13.69 7.29
C PHE A 48 -13.88 -14.79 6.41
N THR A 49 -14.94 -14.48 5.69
CA THR A 49 -15.41 -15.30 4.59
C THR A 49 -14.35 -15.35 3.49
N LYS A 50 -14.42 -16.36 2.64
CA LYS A 50 -13.50 -16.50 1.49
C LYS A 50 -13.51 -15.27 0.57
N GLU A 51 -14.65 -14.62 0.41
CA GLU A 51 -14.81 -13.42 -0.42
C GLU A 51 -14.18 -12.19 0.25
N GLU A 52 -14.37 -12.02 1.56
CA GLU A 52 -13.71 -10.96 2.33
C GLU A 52 -12.20 -11.14 2.32
N THR A 53 -11.68 -12.35 2.56
CA THR A 53 -10.25 -12.65 2.49
C THR A 53 -9.66 -12.30 1.13
N LEU A 54 -10.34 -12.67 0.05
CA LEU A 54 -9.89 -12.36 -1.31
C LEU A 54 -9.93 -10.86 -1.60
N THR A 55 -10.92 -10.15 -1.05
CA THR A 55 -11.04 -8.69 -1.19
C THR A 55 -9.94 -7.96 -0.43
N LEU A 56 -9.64 -8.39 0.80
CA LEU A 56 -8.56 -7.85 1.63
C LEU A 56 -7.19 -8.12 0.99
N ALA A 57 -6.97 -9.33 0.50
CA ALA A 57 -5.78 -9.69 -0.27
C ALA A 57 -5.61 -8.76 -1.49
N LYS A 58 -6.67 -8.52 -2.26
CA LYS A 58 -6.62 -7.57 -3.38
C LYS A 58 -6.28 -6.14 -2.93
N LEU A 59 -6.80 -5.69 -1.78
CA LEU A 59 -6.51 -4.36 -1.23
C LEU A 59 -5.05 -4.24 -0.78
N GLU A 60 -4.54 -5.24 -0.06
CA GLU A 60 -3.13 -5.34 0.34
C GLU A 60 -2.22 -5.18 -0.88
N LEU A 61 -2.49 -5.95 -1.94
CA LEU A 61 -1.70 -5.90 -3.16
C LEU A 61 -1.72 -4.53 -3.85
N ILE A 62 -2.86 -3.82 -3.81
CA ILE A 62 -2.94 -2.44 -4.33
C ILE A 62 -2.02 -1.53 -3.53
N ILE A 63 -2.10 -1.58 -2.20
CA ILE A 63 -1.32 -0.73 -1.30
C ILE A 63 0.17 -1.01 -1.49
N GLU A 64 0.59 -2.27 -1.45
CA GLU A 64 1.97 -2.68 -1.68
C GLU A 64 2.49 -2.17 -3.03
N SER A 65 1.70 -2.32 -4.10
CA SER A 65 2.09 -1.83 -5.42
C SER A 65 2.29 -0.31 -5.46
N ARG A 66 1.45 0.46 -4.77
CA ARG A 66 1.54 1.93 -4.74
C ARG A 66 2.75 2.41 -3.94
N LEU A 67 3.00 1.80 -2.79
CA LEU A 67 4.19 2.08 -1.99
C LEU A 67 5.46 1.75 -2.78
N PHE A 68 5.46 0.60 -3.46
CA PHE A 68 6.56 0.21 -4.33
C PHE A 68 6.82 1.23 -5.45
N GLN A 69 5.78 1.70 -6.13
CA GLN A 69 5.92 2.73 -7.17
C GLN A 69 6.59 4.00 -6.63
N GLN A 70 6.16 4.45 -5.46
CA GLN A 70 6.73 5.63 -4.82
C GLN A 70 8.21 5.41 -4.45
N ASP A 71 8.53 4.25 -3.85
CA ASP A 71 9.91 3.91 -3.49
C ASP A 71 10.82 3.78 -4.72
N ALA A 72 10.33 3.20 -5.82
CA ALA A 72 11.06 3.04 -7.07
C ALA A 72 11.29 4.39 -7.79
N GLU A 73 10.32 5.31 -7.75
CA GLU A 73 10.50 6.68 -8.26
C GLU A 73 11.57 7.45 -7.45
N GLU A 74 11.62 7.25 -6.12
CA GLU A 74 12.63 7.87 -5.26
C GLU A 74 14.00 7.19 -5.39
N LYS A 75 14.04 5.87 -5.63
CA LYS A 75 15.25 5.03 -5.76
C LYS A 75 15.02 3.87 -6.74
N PRO A 76 15.36 4.03 -8.03
CA PRO A 76 15.16 2.98 -9.02
C PRO A 76 16.28 1.93 -8.94
N GLU A 77 16.30 1.13 -7.89
CA GLU A 77 17.22 0.01 -7.74
C GLU A 77 16.61 -1.25 -8.39
N GLU A 78 17.32 -1.91 -9.32
CA GLU A 78 16.87 -3.16 -9.98
C GLU A 78 16.46 -4.24 -8.96
N TYR A 79 17.16 -4.30 -7.83
CA TYR A 79 16.89 -5.25 -6.75
C TYR A 79 15.51 -5.05 -6.08
N LEU A 80 14.99 -3.82 -6.07
CA LEU A 80 13.64 -3.55 -5.56
C LEU A 80 12.59 -4.16 -6.48
N ILE A 81 12.78 -4.01 -7.81
CA ILE A 81 11.85 -4.55 -8.81
C ILE A 81 11.81 -6.08 -8.77
N GLU A 82 12.97 -6.73 -8.70
CA GLU A 82 13.06 -8.20 -8.61
C GLU A 82 12.32 -8.74 -7.37
N ARG A 83 12.52 -8.12 -6.20
CA ARG A 83 11.82 -8.50 -4.97
C ARG A 83 10.32 -8.35 -5.08
N PHE A 84 9.84 -7.27 -5.70
CA PHE A 84 8.41 -7.07 -5.87
C PHE A 84 7.81 -8.07 -6.85
N GLN A 85 8.52 -8.41 -7.94
CA GLN A 85 8.09 -9.45 -8.87
C GLN A 85 8.01 -10.83 -8.21
N GLU A 86 8.97 -11.16 -7.33
CA GLU A 86 8.92 -12.39 -6.54
C GLU A 86 7.70 -12.41 -5.60
N ARG A 87 7.38 -11.28 -4.96
CA ARG A 87 6.18 -11.14 -4.13
C ARG A 87 4.91 -11.35 -4.95
N LEU A 88 4.79 -10.74 -6.14
CA LEU A 88 3.65 -10.93 -7.04
C LEU A 88 3.48 -12.40 -7.45
N TYR A 89 4.58 -13.09 -7.75
CA TYR A 89 4.56 -14.51 -8.13
C TYR A 89 4.03 -15.38 -6.98
N ASN A 90 4.54 -15.19 -5.77
CA ASN A 90 4.07 -15.93 -4.59
C ASN A 90 2.59 -15.64 -4.32
N PHE A 91 2.18 -14.37 -4.44
CA PHE A 91 0.80 -13.95 -4.24
C PHE A 91 -0.17 -14.57 -5.27
N GLU A 92 0.24 -14.71 -6.53
CA GLU A 92 -0.57 -15.36 -7.56
C GLU A 92 -0.82 -16.84 -7.26
N ARG A 93 0.16 -17.51 -6.66
CA ARG A 93 0.02 -18.91 -6.24
C ARG A 93 -0.94 -19.06 -5.06
N GLU A 94 -0.93 -18.12 -4.12
CA GLU A 94 -1.85 -18.09 -2.98
C GLU A 94 -3.29 -17.75 -3.42
N TYR A 95 -3.44 -16.83 -4.40
CA TYR A 95 -4.73 -16.36 -4.89
C TYR A 95 -4.85 -16.44 -6.43
N PRO A 96 -5.01 -17.65 -7.02
CA PRO A 96 -5.06 -17.84 -8.47
C PRO A 96 -6.20 -17.06 -9.17
N SER A 97 -7.30 -16.83 -8.46
CA SER A 97 -8.44 -16.02 -8.94
C SER A 97 -8.07 -14.56 -9.22
N LEU A 98 -6.98 -14.05 -8.65
CA LEU A 98 -6.48 -12.70 -8.84
C LEU A 98 -5.41 -12.60 -9.94
N SER A 99 -5.06 -13.68 -10.63
CA SER A 99 -4.02 -13.72 -11.69
C SER A 99 -4.14 -12.58 -12.71
N SER A 100 -5.35 -12.31 -13.23
CA SER A 100 -5.58 -11.23 -14.19
C SER A 100 -5.31 -9.83 -13.61
N PHE A 101 -5.57 -9.65 -12.32
CA PHE A 101 -5.28 -8.41 -11.60
C PHE A 101 -3.79 -8.26 -11.33
N ILE A 102 -3.14 -9.32 -10.85
CA ILE A 102 -1.69 -9.38 -10.60
C ILE A 102 -0.90 -9.07 -11.87
N ARG A 103 -1.27 -9.66 -13.00
CA ARG A 103 -0.67 -9.37 -14.31
C ARG A 103 -0.76 -7.90 -14.69
N ARG A 104 -1.87 -7.22 -14.40
CA ARG A 104 -1.99 -5.77 -14.66
C ARG A 104 -1.05 -4.95 -13.81
N ILE A 105 -0.89 -5.31 -12.53
CA ILE A 105 0.09 -4.66 -11.64
C ILE A 105 1.50 -4.91 -12.16
N SER A 106 1.87 -6.17 -12.42
CA SER A 106 3.18 -6.54 -12.95
C SER A 106 3.50 -5.76 -14.23
N ASN A 107 2.59 -5.71 -15.20
CA ASN A 107 2.79 -4.93 -16.43
C ASN A 107 2.97 -3.43 -16.16
N SER A 108 2.20 -2.87 -15.22
CA SER A 108 2.34 -1.46 -14.84
C SER A 108 3.69 -1.15 -14.20
N LEU A 109 4.29 -2.12 -13.50
CA LEU A 109 5.57 -1.98 -12.81
C LEU A 109 6.75 -2.23 -13.74
N SER A 110 6.63 -3.14 -14.71
CA SER A 110 7.63 -3.30 -15.76
C SER A 110 7.85 -1.99 -16.53
N ASN A 111 6.83 -1.14 -16.64
CA ASN A 111 6.95 0.19 -17.26
C ASN A 111 7.70 1.22 -16.40
N ILE A 112 8.05 0.91 -15.14
CA ILE A 112 8.79 1.80 -14.22
C ILE A 112 10.30 1.51 -14.27
N GLY A 113 10.69 0.32 -14.72
CA GLY A 113 12.03 -0.23 -14.59
C GLY A 113 12.84 -0.37 -15.87
N ILE A 114 12.72 0.58 -16.82
CA ILE A 114 13.56 0.89 -18.02
C ILE A 114 12.66 1.42 -19.15
#